data_AF-A0A9W9F058-F1
#
_entry.id   AF-A0A9W9F058-F1
#
_cell.length_a   1.000
_cell.length_b   1.000
_cell.length_c   1.000
_cell.angle_alpha   90.00
_cell.angle_beta   90.00
_cell.angle_gamma   90.00
#
_symmetry.space_group_name_H-M   'P 1'
#
loop_
_entity.id
_entity.type
_entity.pdbx_description
1 polymer ?
#
loop_
_entity_poly.entity_id
_entity_poly.type
_entity_poly.pdbx_seq_one_letter_code
_entity_poly.pdbx_strand_id
1 'polypeptide(L)' 'MPLYLIKFKPYTTVGNKKEFMSELEEHGGLFVKENRLRKGYIYDVPDEALNTNAFKTRDFIQSSERQAGD' A
#
# COMPACT_ATOMS: atom_id res chain seq x y z
N MET A 1 12.94 -3.29 7.37
CA MET A 1 12.23 -2.29 6.55
C MET A 1 10.85 -2.08 7.19
N PRO A 2 10.31 -0.85 7.24
CA PRO A 2 9.02 -0.61 7.87
C PRO A 2 7.86 -1.21 7.06
N LEU A 3 6.93 -1.85 7.76
CA LEU A 3 5.71 -2.38 7.17
C LEU A 3 4.62 -1.31 7.17
N TYR A 4 3.86 -1.21 6.08
CA TYR A 4 2.73 -0.30 5.94
C TYR A 4 1.47 -1.08 5.57
N LEU A 5 0.39 -0.84 6.33
CA LEU A 5 -0.95 -1.28 5.99
C LEU A 5 -1.59 -0.22 5.08
N ILE A 6 -1.77 -0.56 3.82
CA ILE A 6 -2.47 0.24 2.83
C ILE A 6 -3.91 -0.25 2.73
N LYS A 7 -4.85 0.65 3.01
CA LYS A 7 -6.29 0.42 2.84
C LYS A 7 -6.75 1.09 1.57
N PHE A 8 -7.45 0.33 0.73
CA PHE A 8 -8.04 0.84 -0.50
C PHE A 8 -9.48 1.30 -0.27
N LYS A 9 -9.91 2.28 -1.05
CA LYS A 9 -11.31 2.71 -1.09
C LYS A 9 -12.22 1.56 -1.54
N PRO A 10 -13.49 1.52 -1.09
CA PRO A 10 -14.39 0.40 -1.35
C PRO A 10 -14.74 0.18 -2.83
N TYR A 11 -14.64 1.22 -3.67
CA TYR A 11 -14.87 1.16 -5.11
C TYR A 11 -13.63 0.77 -5.93
N THR A 12 -12.51 0.47 -5.27
CA THR A 12 -11.26 0.12 -5.95
C THR A 12 -11.37 -1.27 -6.57
N THR A 13 -11.22 -1.36 -7.88
CA THR A 13 -11.25 -2.64 -8.60
C THR A 13 -9.95 -3.43 -8.38
N VAL A 14 -9.97 -4.71 -8.76
CA VAL A 14 -8.76 -5.54 -8.76
C VAL A 14 -7.68 -4.97 -9.69
N GLY A 15 -8.07 -4.32 -10.80
CA GLY A 15 -7.15 -3.64 -11.72
C GLY A 15 -6.41 -2.50 -11.04
N ASN A 16 -7.13 -1.61 -10.37
CA ASN A 16 -6.56 -0.47 -9.66
C ASN A 16 -5.59 -0.91 -8.55
N LYS A 17 -5.90 -2.00 -7.84
CA LYS A 17 -5.00 -2.57 -6.83
C LYS A 17 -3.70 -3.06 -7.46
N LYS A 18 -3.79 -3.73 -8.61
CA LYS A 18 -2.60 -4.19 -9.35
C LYS A 18 -1.77 -3.00 -9.86
N GLU A 19 -2.40 -1.94 -10.35
CA GLU A 19 -1.67 -0.72 -10.74
C GLU A 19 -0.93 -0.11 -9.55
N PHE A 20 -1.58 0.02 -8.39
CA PHE A 20 -0.91 0.50 -7.18
C PHE A 20 0.25 -0.42 -6.76
N MET A 21 0.05 -1.75 -6.84
CA MET A 21 1.11 -2.71 -6.51
C MET A 21 2.31 -2.53 -7.44
N SER A 22 2.09 -2.45 -8.75
CA SER A 22 3.17 -2.22 -9.71
C SER A 22 3.88 -0.90 -9.47
N GLU A 23 3.16 0.20 -9.25
CA GLU A 23 3.76 1.51 -8.94
C GLU A 23 4.58 1.45 -7.63
N LEU A 24 4.07 0.79 -6.60
CA LEU A 24 4.80 0.60 -5.35
C LEU A 24 6.04 -0.28 -5.53
N GLU A 25 5.97 -1.34 -6.33
CA GLU A 25 7.10 -2.20 -6.70
C GLU A 25 8.18 -1.46 -7.51
N GLU A 26 7.80 -0.56 -8.43
CA GLU A 26 8.74 0.30 -9.16
C GLU A 26 9.52 1.23 -8.23
N HIS A 27 8.90 1.65 -7.12
CA HIS A 27 9.54 2.43 -6.06
C HIS A 27 10.25 1.57 -5.00
N GLY A 28 10.36 0.26 -5.22
CA GLY A 28 11.07 -0.68 -4.33
C GLY A 28 10.24 -1.21 -3.16
N GLY A 29 8.95 -0.87 -3.09
CA GLY A 29 8.03 -1.47 -2.13
C GLY A 29 7.67 -2.90 -2.51
N LEU A 30 7.38 -3.75 -1.52
CA LEU A 30 7.18 -5.17 -1.72
C LEU A 30 5.90 -5.62 -1.04
N PHE A 31 5.04 -6.35 -1.75
CA PHE A 31 3.84 -6.89 -1.14
C PHE A 31 4.19 -8.01 -0.15
N VAL A 32 3.67 -7.92 1.08
CA VAL A 32 3.92 -8.91 2.13
C VAL A 32 2.72 -9.83 2.29
N LYS A 33 1.55 -9.27 2.63
CA LYS A 33 0.34 -10.06 2.88
C LYS A 33 -0.94 -9.23 2.88
N GLU A 34 -2.05 -9.89 2.61
CA GLU A 34 -3.39 -9.32 2.80
C GLU A 34 -3.80 -9.41 4.28
N ASN A 35 -4.26 -8.31 4.87
CA ASN A 35 -4.86 -8.28 6.20
C ASN A 35 -6.39 -8.20 6.08
N ARG A 36 -7.04 -9.38 6.09
CA ARG A 36 -8.50 -9.50 6.00
C ARG A 36 -9.24 -8.86 7.17
N LEU A 37 -8.66 -8.91 8.37
CA LEU A 37 -9.23 -8.31 9.58
C LEU A 37 -9.35 -6.78 9.46
N ARG A 38 -8.31 -6.13 8.97
CA ARG A 38 -8.30 -4.66 8.77
C ARG A 38 -8.68 -4.22 7.36
N LYS A 39 -9.12 -5.15 6.50
CA LYS A 39 -9.50 -4.92 5.09
C LYS A 39 -8.46 -4.10 4.31
N GLY A 40 -7.18 -4.48 4.43
CA GLY A 40 -6.08 -3.79 3.78
C GLY A 40 -4.96 -4.76 3.37
N TYR A 41 -3.93 -4.22 2.75
CA TYR A 41 -2.77 -4.96 2.26
C TYR A 41 -1.53 -4.42 2.94
N ILE A 42 -0.67 -5.32 3.41
CA ILE A 42 0.59 -4.97 4.07
C ILE A 42 1.69 -5.02 3.03
N TYR A 43 2.42 -3.92 2.95
CA TYR A 43 3.58 -3.75 2.09
C TYR A 43 4.80 -3.45 2.94
N ASP A 44 5.93 -4.04 2.55
CA ASP A 44 7.24 -3.66 3.03
C ASP A 44 7.70 -2.48 2.18
N VAL A 45 8.00 -1.36 2.81
CA VAL A 45 8.39 -0.14 2.11
C VAL A 45 9.79 0.24 2.56
N PRO A 46 10.79 0.27 1.66
CA PRO A 46 12.19 0.46 2.05
C PRO A 46 12.46 1.86 2.59
N ASP A 47 11.69 2.86 2.16
CA ASP A 47 11.94 4.28 2.45
C ASP A 47 10.76 4.91 3.19
N GLU A 48 11.02 5.56 4.32
CA GLU A 48 10.00 6.31 5.06
C GLU A 48 9.44 7.50 4.26
N ALA A 49 10.16 7.95 3.22
CA ALA A 49 9.73 9.02 2.32
C ALA A 49 8.89 8.53 1.13
N LEU A 50 8.52 7.23 1.06
CA LEU A 50 7.61 6.73 0.03
C LEU A 50 6.25 7.41 0.17
N ASN A 51 6.12 8.55 -0.53
CA ASN A 51 4.95 9.38 -0.44
C ASN A 51 3.88 8.79 -1.33
N THR A 52 3.06 7.92 -0.76
CA THR A 52 1.86 7.38 -1.43
C THR A 52 0.90 8.48 -1.90
N ASN A 53 1.06 9.75 -1.49
CA ASN A 53 0.33 10.89 -2.07
C ASN A 53 0.89 11.40 -3.40
N ALA A 54 2.12 11.01 -3.77
CA ALA A 54 2.73 11.33 -5.08
C ALA A 54 2.35 10.30 -6.15
N PHE A 55 1.79 9.16 -5.74
CA PHE A 55 1.38 8.07 -6.61
C PHE A 55 0.21 8.49 -7.48
N LYS A 56 0.21 8.09 -8.76
CA LYS A 56 -0.95 8.32 -9.64
C LYS A 56 -2.17 7.58 -9.10
N THR A 57 -1.91 6.46 -8.43
CA THR A 57 -2.90 5.57 -7.84
C THR A 57 -3.34 5.99 -6.43
N ARG A 58 -2.89 7.15 -5.91
CA ARG A 58 -3.27 7.65 -4.58
C ARG A 58 -4.78 7.77 -4.38
N ASP A 59 -5.52 8.05 -5.47
CA ASP A 59 -6.96 8.22 -5.39
C ASP A 59 -7.67 6.91 -5.03
N PHE A 60 -7.01 5.78 -5.17
CA PHE A 60 -7.52 4.47 -4.77
C PHE A 60 -7.22 4.15 -3.31
N ILE A 61 -6.28 4.87 -2.68
CA ILE A 61 -5.94 4.70 -1.27
C ILE A 61 -6.94 5.46 -0.41
N GLN A 62 -7.47 4.74 0.57
CA GLN A 62 -8.22 5.34 1.67
C GLN A 62 -7.26 5.83 2.76
N SER A 63 -6.30 5.01 3.16
CA SER A 63 -5.34 5.33 4.22
C SER A 63 -4.10 4.45 4.13
N SER A 64 -2.98 4.97 4.60
CA SER A 64 -1.72 4.25 4.80
C SER A 64 -1.31 4.36 6.27
N GLU A 65 -1.13 3.21 6.93
CA GLU A 65 -0.79 3.15 8.36
C GLU A 65 0.51 2.36 8.54
N ARG A 66 1.56 2.98 9.09
CA ARG A 66 2.78 2.25 9.48
C ARG A 66 2.42 1.22 10.55
N GLN A 67 2.76 -0.03 10.30
CA GLN A 67 2.75 -1.07 11.32
C GLN A 67 4.04 -0.91 12.12
N ALA A 68 3.91 -0.60 13.41
CA ALA A 68 5.03 -0.76 14.33
C ALA A 68 5.41 -2.26 14.30
N GLY A 69 6.61 -2.56 13.84
CA GLY A 69 7.20 -3.88 14.07
C GLY A 69 7.47 -3.99 15.56
N ASP A 70 6.86 -4.99 16.19
CA ASP A 70 7.19 -5.43 17.55
C ASP A 70 8.60 -6.04 17.56
#